data_AF-A0A511D0K2-F1
#
_entry.id   AF-A0A511D0K2-F1
#
_cell.length_a   1.000
_cell.length_b   1.000
_cell.length_c   1.000
_cell.angle_alpha   90.00
_cell.angle_beta   90.00
_cell.angle_gamma   90.00
#
_symmetry.space_group_name_H-M   'P 1'
#
loop_
_entity.id
_entity.type
_entity.pdbx_description
1 polymer ?
#
loop_
_entity_poly.entity_id
_entity_poly.type
_entity_poly.pdbx_seq_one_letter_code
_entity_poly.pdbx_strand_id
1 'polypeptide(L)'
;MEDLSRAAGITKSSFYHHVSGKEELLRAALERSLDGLFAILDERHATSGRPVDRLRYIVRRQVEVLQAELPYVTLLLRVRGNTETERWALERRRSFDAAIAELVREAAGAGQVRADVDPAVAAKLLSGTVNSIVEWYRPGRPGADALPEDVVRTVFEGVLARD
;
A
#
# COMPACT_ATOMS: atom_id res chain seq x y z
N MET A 1 2.61 -10.20 -25.54
CA MET A 1 2.43 -8.94 -26.27
C MET A 1 1.16 -8.99 -27.07
N GLU A 2 0.83 -10.14 -27.66
CA GLU A 2 -0.43 -10.35 -28.39
C GLU A 2 -1.69 -10.01 -27.59
N ASP A 3 -1.86 -10.55 -26.38
CA ASP A 3 -3.04 -10.25 -25.56
C ASP A 3 -3.14 -8.76 -25.17
N LEU A 4 -1.99 -8.11 -24.91
CA LEU A 4 -1.93 -6.68 -24.59
C LEU A 4 -2.28 -5.81 -25.80
N SER A 5 -1.79 -6.19 -26.98
CA SER A 5 -2.09 -5.50 -28.24
C SER A 5 -3.59 -5.62 -28.55
N ARG A 6 -4.15 -6.83 -28.39
CA ARG A 6 -5.58 -7.12 -28.55
C ARG A 6 -6.44 -6.30 -27.58
N ALA A 7 -6.05 -6.24 -26.30
CA ALA A 7 -6.77 -5.48 -25.28
C ALA A 7 -6.70 -3.96 -25.50
N ALA A 8 -5.55 -3.45 -25.97
CA ALA A 8 -5.35 -2.03 -26.26
C ALA A 8 -5.92 -1.58 -27.62
N GLY A 9 -6.37 -2.52 -28.47
CA GLY A 9 -6.88 -2.21 -29.81
C GLY A 9 -5.81 -1.71 -30.80
N ILE A 10 -4.53 -1.99 -30.54
CA ILE A 10 -3.41 -1.57 -31.40
C ILE A 10 -2.61 -2.78 -31.90
N THR A 11 -1.82 -2.59 -32.95
CA THR A 11 -0.95 -3.65 -33.47
C THR A 11 0.25 -3.90 -32.55
N LYS A 12 0.81 -5.11 -32.61
CA LYS A 12 2.05 -5.46 -31.89
C LYS A 12 3.21 -4.51 -32.27
N SER A 13 3.29 -4.10 -33.53
CA SER A 13 4.28 -3.11 -33.99
C SER A 13 4.08 -1.76 -33.33
N SER A 14 2.83 -1.24 -33.30
CA SER A 14 2.48 0.01 -32.62
C SER A 14 2.87 -0.02 -31.14
N PHE A 15 2.72 -1.17 -30.49
CA PHE A 15 3.07 -1.35 -29.09
C PHE A 15 4.58 -1.18 -28.82
N TYR A 16 5.42 -1.77 -29.68
CA TYR A 16 6.88 -1.67 -29.55
C TYR A 16 7.45 -0.27 -29.83
N HIS A 17 6.66 0.64 -30.41
CA HIS A 17 7.04 2.05 -30.51
C HIS A 17 6.95 2.78 -29.16
N HIS A 18 6.14 2.28 -28.21
CA HIS A 18 5.94 2.91 -26.91
C HIS A 18 6.69 2.23 -25.77
N VAL A 19 6.89 0.91 -25.85
CA VAL A 19 7.63 0.16 -24.84
C VAL A 19 8.42 -0.99 -25.45
N SER A 20 9.56 -1.29 -24.87
CA SER A 20 10.46 -2.38 -25.22
C SER A 20 9.88 -3.77 -24.93
N GLY A 21 8.91 -3.89 -24.01
CA GLY A 21 8.26 -5.17 -23.73
C GLY A 21 7.34 -5.19 -22.51
N LYS A 22 6.88 -6.39 -22.14
CA LYS A 22 5.99 -6.60 -20.98
C LYS A 22 6.62 -6.18 -19.66
N GLU A 23 7.94 -6.34 -19.53
CA GLU A 23 8.65 -5.98 -18.30
C GLU A 23 8.64 -4.47 -18.06
N GLU A 24 8.79 -3.65 -19.11
CA GLU A 24 8.70 -2.19 -18.99
C GLU A 24 7.30 -1.73 -18.57
N LEU A 25 6.24 -2.37 -19.08
CA LEU A 25 4.88 -2.08 -18.61
C LEU A 25 4.67 -2.46 -17.15
N LEU A 26 5.19 -3.64 -16.76
CA LEU A 26 5.13 -4.10 -15.37
C LEU A 26 5.87 -3.09 -14.49
N ARG A 27 7.04 -2.64 -14.90
CA ARG A 27 7.82 -1.62 -14.21
C ARG A 27 7.02 -0.34 -14.01
N ALA A 28 6.46 0.23 -15.08
CA ALA A 28 5.66 1.45 -15.01
C ALA A 28 4.42 1.29 -14.11
N ALA A 29 3.76 0.14 -14.16
CA ALA A 29 2.61 -0.16 -13.29
C ALA A 29 3.00 -0.25 -11.81
N LEU A 30 4.14 -0.87 -11.50
CA LEU A 30 4.66 -0.99 -10.14
C LEU A 30 5.15 0.37 -9.61
N GLU A 31 5.84 1.16 -10.43
CA GLU A 31 6.24 2.54 -10.11
C GLU A 31 5.06 3.39 -9.71
N ARG A 32 3.97 3.38 -10.48
CA ARG A 32 2.75 4.13 -10.13
C ARG A 32 2.23 3.82 -8.72
N SER A 33 2.18 2.55 -8.36
CA SER A 33 1.73 2.15 -7.01
C SER A 33 2.75 2.50 -5.91
N LEU A 34 4.04 2.33 -6.19
CA LEU A 34 5.10 2.60 -5.22
C LEU A 34 5.27 4.09 -4.97
N ASP A 35 5.22 4.92 -6.02
CA ASP A 35 5.30 6.38 -5.90
C ASP A 35 4.14 6.92 -5.07
N GLY A 36 2.92 6.42 -5.33
CA GLY A 36 1.75 6.77 -4.53
C GLY A 36 1.90 6.41 -3.05
N LEU A 37 2.49 5.25 -2.74
CA LEU A 37 2.76 4.84 -1.35
C LEU A 37 3.87 5.69 -0.72
N PHE A 38 5.01 5.87 -1.38
CA PHE A 38 6.15 6.59 -0.83
C PHE A 38 5.85 8.08 -0.64
N ALA A 39 5.06 8.70 -1.53
CA ALA A 39 4.65 10.10 -1.38
C ALA A 39 3.94 10.36 -0.04
N ILE A 40 3.21 9.37 0.51
CA ILE A 40 2.56 9.48 1.82
C ILE A 40 3.56 9.83 2.92
N LEU A 41 4.76 9.24 2.87
CA LEU A 41 5.77 9.42 3.92
C LEU A 41 6.34 10.83 3.96
N ASP A 42 6.20 11.59 2.86
CA ASP A 42 6.64 12.98 2.75
C ASP A 42 5.52 13.98 3.03
N GLU A 43 4.27 13.52 3.20
CA GLU A 43 3.14 14.39 3.52
C GLU A 43 3.30 15.02 4.92
N ARG A 44 2.92 16.29 5.09
CA ARG A 44 3.11 17.07 6.35
C ARG A 44 2.63 16.33 7.60
N HIS A 45 1.49 15.66 7.53
CA HIS A 45 0.88 14.94 8.65
C HIS A 45 1.55 13.58 8.92
N ALA A 46 2.36 13.07 7.99
CA ALA A 46 3.18 11.87 8.18
C ALA A 46 4.55 12.19 8.81
N THR A 47 4.98 13.46 8.78
CA THR A 47 6.32 13.89 9.22
C THR A 47 6.34 14.72 10.50
N SER A 48 5.17 15.15 11.01
CA SER A 48 5.09 16.03 12.19
C SER A 48 4.05 15.56 13.20
N GLY A 49 4.25 15.90 14.47
CA GLY A 49 3.35 15.54 15.57
C GLY A 49 3.68 14.20 16.23
N ARG A 50 2.71 13.64 16.96
CA ARG A 50 2.91 12.40 17.71
C ARG A 50 3.04 11.19 16.75
N PRO A 51 3.92 10.22 17.05
CA PRO A 51 4.09 9.02 16.22
C PRO A 51 2.78 8.29 15.90
N VAL A 52 1.90 8.13 16.88
CA VAL A 52 0.60 7.47 16.68
C VAL A 52 -0.34 8.24 15.74
N ASP A 53 -0.27 9.57 15.72
CA ASP A 53 -1.09 10.39 14.83
C ASP A 53 -0.56 10.29 13.39
N ARG A 54 0.76 10.25 13.23
CA ARG A 54 1.44 9.97 11.95
C ARG A 54 1.06 8.58 11.43
N LEU A 55 1.02 7.55 12.28
CA LEU A 55 0.58 6.20 11.90
C LEU A 55 -0.88 6.17 11.43
N ARG A 56 -1.79 6.79 12.18
CA ARG A 56 -3.21 6.90 11.79
C ARG A 56 -3.34 7.55 10.42
N TYR A 57 -2.60 8.64 10.20
CA TYR A 57 -2.58 9.35 8.93
C TYR A 57 -2.09 8.46 7.78
N ILE A 58 -0.94 7.80 7.96
CA ILE A 58 -0.35 6.93 6.92
C ILE A 58 -1.30 5.78 6.58
N VAL A 59 -1.87 5.09 7.58
CA VAL A 59 -2.83 3.99 7.34
C VAL A 59 -4.03 4.48 6.53
N ARG A 60 -4.62 5.62 6.90
CA ARG A 60 -5.73 6.23 6.16
C ARG A 60 -5.35 6.48 4.69
N ARG A 61 -4.20 7.13 4.46
CA ARG A 61 -3.70 7.47 3.12
C ARG A 61 -3.39 6.23 2.29
N GLN A 62 -2.87 5.16 2.89
CA GLN A 62 -2.62 3.90 2.18
C GLN A 62 -3.93 3.29 1.66
N VAL A 63 -5.01 3.35 2.43
CA VAL A 63 -6.33 2.89 1.97
C VAL A 63 -6.83 3.76 0.82
N GLU A 64 -6.68 5.09 0.91
CA GLU A 64 -7.08 6.00 -0.18
C GLU A 64 -6.27 5.75 -1.47
N VAL A 65 -4.95 5.56 -1.36
CA VAL A 65 -4.10 5.18 -2.51
C VAL A 65 -4.53 3.83 -3.08
N LEU A 66 -4.84 2.85 -2.22
CA LEU A 66 -5.34 1.56 -2.66
C LEU A 66 -6.66 1.68 -3.41
N GLN A 67 -7.59 2.52 -2.94
CA GLN A 67 -8.87 2.74 -3.63
C GLN A 67 -8.68 3.39 -5.00
N ALA A 68 -7.81 4.40 -5.08
CA ALA A 68 -7.53 5.12 -6.33
C ALA A 68 -6.75 4.27 -7.34
N GLU A 69 -5.83 3.43 -6.87
CA GLU A 69 -4.85 2.71 -7.69
C GLU A 69 -4.99 1.19 -7.57
N LEU A 70 -6.21 0.69 -7.28
CA LEU A 70 -6.48 -0.72 -6.94
C LEU A 70 -5.79 -1.73 -7.88
N PRO A 71 -5.88 -1.62 -9.24
CA PRO A 71 -5.23 -2.57 -10.13
C PRO A 71 -3.70 -2.60 -9.97
N TYR A 72 -3.08 -1.43 -9.78
CA TYR A 72 -1.63 -1.28 -9.63
C TYR A 72 -1.14 -1.82 -8.28
N VAL A 73 -1.84 -1.47 -7.19
CA VAL A 73 -1.53 -2.00 -5.85
C VAL A 73 -1.72 -3.52 -5.79
N THR A 74 -2.78 -4.04 -6.43
CA THR A 74 -3.00 -5.49 -6.55
C THR A 74 -1.84 -6.17 -7.26
N LEU A 75 -1.35 -5.58 -8.37
CA LEU A 75 -0.20 -6.11 -9.10
C LEU A 75 1.06 -6.11 -8.23
N LEU A 76 1.34 -5.03 -7.50
CA LEU A 76 2.46 -4.93 -6.56
C LEU A 76 2.42 -6.03 -5.47
N LEU A 77 1.25 -6.29 -4.88
CA LEU A 77 1.10 -7.32 -3.85
C LEU A 77 1.25 -8.75 -4.39
N ARG A 78 0.96 -8.94 -5.68
CA ARG A 78 1.10 -10.21 -6.40
C ARG A 78 2.50 -10.46 -6.98
N VAL A 79 3.43 -9.52 -6.89
CA VAL A 79 4.82 -9.75 -7.28
C VAL A 79 5.40 -10.92 -6.47
N ARG A 80 5.85 -11.94 -7.20
CA ARG A 80 6.45 -13.19 -6.66
C ARG A 80 7.58 -13.75 -7.54
N GLY A 81 7.87 -13.13 -8.69
CA GLY A 81 8.92 -13.61 -9.59
C GLY A 81 10.30 -13.06 -9.27
N ASN A 82 11.21 -13.27 -10.23
CA ASN A 82 12.64 -13.05 -10.11
C ASN A 82 13.20 -12.24 -11.31
N THR A 83 12.38 -11.46 -12.00
CA THR A 83 12.91 -10.44 -12.93
C THR A 83 13.59 -9.31 -12.15
N GLU A 84 14.38 -8.49 -12.83
CA GLU A 84 15.01 -7.32 -12.19
C GLU A 84 13.95 -6.35 -11.65
N THR A 85 12.91 -6.10 -12.46
CA THR A 85 11.76 -5.28 -12.10
C THR A 85 11.04 -5.80 -10.85
N GLU A 86 10.78 -7.10 -10.76
CA GLU A 86 10.10 -7.69 -9.61
C GLU A 86 10.95 -7.65 -8.34
N ARG A 87 12.26 -7.93 -8.44
CA ARG A 87 13.18 -7.83 -7.29
C ARG A 87 13.25 -6.41 -6.75
N TRP A 88 13.34 -5.42 -7.65
CA TRP A 88 13.30 -4.01 -7.29
C TRP A 88 11.99 -3.66 -6.56
N ALA A 89 10.84 -4.07 -7.08
CA ALA A 89 9.56 -3.75 -6.44
C ALA A 89 9.42 -4.41 -5.05
N LEU A 90 9.89 -5.64 -4.90
CA LEU A 90 9.93 -6.33 -3.60
C LEU A 90 10.85 -5.61 -2.61
N GLU A 91 11.99 -5.10 -3.07
CA GLU A 91 12.90 -4.31 -2.24
C GLU A 91 12.26 -2.98 -1.80
N ARG A 92 11.65 -2.24 -2.73
CA ARG A 92 10.92 -1.00 -2.42
C ARG A 92 9.79 -1.25 -1.42
N ARG A 93 9.05 -2.35 -1.56
CA ARG A 93 8.02 -2.74 -0.59
C ARG A 93 8.61 -3.02 0.79
N ARG A 94 9.73 -3.75 0.86
CA ARG A 94 10.44 -3.99 2.14
C ARG A 94 10.90 -2.67 2.78
N SER A 95 11.40 -1.72 2.00
CA SER A 95 11.79 -0.40 2.51
C SER A 95 10.59 0.37 3.06
N PHE A 96 9.45 0.31 2.39
CA PHE A 96 8.22 0.93 2.88
C PHE A 96 7.75 0.28 4.18
N ASP A 97 7.67 -1.05 4.24
CA ASP A 97 7.30 -1.79 5.46
C ASP A 97 8.27 -1.50 6.63
N ALA A 98 9.56 -1.32 6.34
CA ALA A 98 10.56 -0.95 7.34
C ALA A 98 10.32 0.46 7.91
N ALA A 99 9.89 1.42 7.08
CA ALA A 99 9.54 2.77 7.54
C ALA A 99 8.33 2.74 8.49
N ILE A 100 7.31 1.93 8.17
CA ILE A 100 6.16 1.71 9.07
C ILE A 100 6.62 1.06 10.37
N ALA A 101 7.47 0.03 10.31
CA ALA A 101 7.98 -0.66 11.49
C ALA A 101 8.83 0.24 12.40
N GLU A 102 9.62 1.16 11.84
CA GLU A 102 10.33 2.18 12.61
C GLU A 102 9.35 3.12 13.31
N LEU A 103 8.34 3.62 12.61
CA LEU A 103 7.36 4.52 13.20
C LEU A 103 6.51 3.86 14.31
N VAL A 104 6.21 2.56 14.17
CA VAL A 104 5.57 1.77 15.25
C VAL A 104 6.50 1.64 16.46
N ARG A 105 7.81 1.43 16.25
CA ARG A 105 8.80 1.42 17.34
C ARG A 105 8.91 2.80 18.01
N GLU A 106 8.89 3.88 17.24
CA GLU A 106 8.87 5.26 17.76
C GLU A 106 7.63 5.48 18.65
N ALA A 107 6.44 5.06 18.18
CA ALA A 107 5.20 5.15 18.96
C ALA A 107 5.25 4.31 20.24
N ALA A 108 5.82 3.10 20.19
CA ALA A 108 6.00 2.26 21.36
C ALA A 108 6.98 2.87 22.38
N GLY A 109 8.11 3.41 21.91
CA GLY A 109 9.08 4.12 22.75
C GLY A 109 8.50 5.37 23.42
N ALA A 110 7.51 6.01 22.77
CA ALA A 110 6.75 7.13 23.33
C ALA A 110 5.59 6.71 24.24
N GLY A 111 5.41 5.41 24.53
CA GLY A 111 4.30 4.89 25.36
C GLY A 111 2.92 5.00 24.70
N GLN A 112 2.85 5.14 23.38
CA GLN A 112 1.61 5.33 22.62
C GLN A 112 1.05 4.03 22.04
N VAL A 113 1.84 2.95 22.09
CA VAL A 113 1.42 1.58 21.81
C VAL A 113 1.29 0.85 23.14
N ARG A 114 0.30 -0.04 23.27
CA ARG A 114 0.09 -0.80 24.52
C ARG A 114 1.32 -1.64 24.85
N ALA A 115 1.69 -1.69 26.13
CA ALA A 115 2.90 -2.35 26.60
C ALA A 115 2.89 -3.89 26.43
N ASP A 116 1.70 -4.50 26.26
CA ASP A 116 1.51 -5.93 26.01
C ASP A 116 1.64 -6.32 24.53
N VAL A 117 1.85 -5.35 23.63
CA VAL A 117 1.93 -5.56 22.19
C VAL A 117 3.39 -5.45 21.73
N ASP A 118 3.88 -6.52 21.09
CA ASP A 118 5.17 -6.48 20.38
C ASP A 118 5.09 -5.50 19.18
N PRO A 119 5.94 -4.45 19.13
CA PRO A 119 5.94 -3.47 18.04
C PRO A 119 6.16 -4.09 16.65
N ALA A 120 6.98 -5.14 16.54
CA ALA A 120 7.22 -5.82 15.27
C ALA A 120 6.00 -6.61 14.79
N VAL A 121 5.25 -7.22 15.72
CA VAL A 121 3.97 -7.88 15.42
C VAL A 121 2.94 -6.84 15.00
N ALA A 122 2.83 -5.72 15.74
CA ALA A 122 1.93 -4.62 15.41
C ALA A 122 2.18 -4.09 13.99
N ALA A 123 3.43 -3.81 13.62
CA ALA A 123 3.78 -3.33 12.28
C ALA A 123 3.35 -4.32 11.18
N LYS A 124 3.59 -5.63 11.36
CA LYS A 124 3.17 -6.65 10.41
C LYS A 124 1.65 -6.76 10.28
N LEU A 125 0.92 -6.68 11.39
CA LEU A 125 -0.55 -6.73 11.39
C LEU A 125 -1.17 -5.47 10.78
N LEU A 126 -0.57 -4.30 10.98
CA LEU A 126 -0.97 -3.05 10.32
C LEU A 126 -0.83 -3.17 8.80
N SER A 127 0.36 -3.52 8.30
CA SER A 127 0.58 -3.74 6.87
C SER A 127 -0.32 -4.84 6.31
N GLY A 128 -0.49 -5.95 7.05
CA GLY A 128 -1.36 -7.06 6.65
C GLY A 128 -2.83 -6.66 6.52
N THR A 129 -3.34 -5.84 7.44
CA THR A 129 -4.72 -5.33 7.42
C THR A 129 -4.96 -4.52 6.16
N VAL A 130 -4.12 -3.52 5.88
CA VAL A 130 -4.22 -2.66 4.70
C VAL A 130 -4.08 -3.49 3.42
N ASN A 131 -3.07 -4.37 3.35
CA ASN A 131 -2.83 -5.20 2.16
C ASN A 131 -3.99 -6.17 1.89
N SER A 132 -4.69 -6.66 2.91
CA SER A 132 -5.84 -7.56 2.71
C SER A 132 -6.98 -6.92 1.92
N ILE A 133 -7.07 -5.59 1.92
CA ILE A 133 -8.16 -4.83 1.30
C ILE A 133 -8.29 -5.14 -0.19
N VAL A 134 -7.18 -5.38 -0.91
CA VAL A 134 -7.23 -5.69 -2.35
C VAL A 134 -8.00 -6.98 -2.67
N GLU A 135 -8.15 -7.88 -1.70
CA GLU A 135 -8.81 -9.17 -1.91
C GLU A 135 -10.33 -9.07 -1.85
N TRP A 136 -10.88 -8.07 -1.14
CA TRP A 136 -12.32 -7.97 -0.85
C TRP A 136 -12.94 -6.59 -1.15
N TYR A 137 -12.15 -5.54 -1.38
CA TYR A 137 -12.66 -4.24 -1.78
C TYR A 137 -13.21 -4.28 -3.21
N ARG A 138 -14.34 -3.60 -3.41
CA ARG A 138 -15.00 -3.43 -4.71
C ARG A 138 -15.41 -1.96 -4.86
N PRO A 139 -14.93 -1.24 -5.88
CA PRO A 139 -15.32 0.14 -6.14
C PRO A 139 -16.84 0.27 -6.31
N GLY A 140 -17.42 1.38 -5.85
CA GLY A 140 -18.83 1.71 -6.04
C GLY A 140 -19.83 0.96 -5.15
N ARG A 141 -19.39 0.08 -4.24
CA ARG A 141 -20.29 -0.51 -3.23
C ARG A 141 -20.67 0.52 -2.16
N PRO A 142 -21.87 0.44 -1.56
CA PRO A 142 -22.22 1.28 -0.40
C PRO A 142 -21.16 1.19 0.70
N GLY A 143 -20.75 2.35 1.24
CA GLY A 143 -19.72 2.44 2.28
C GLY A 143 -18.27 2.41 1.77
N ALA A 144 -18.04 2.37 0.44
CA ALA A 144 -16.68 2.46 -0.10
C ALA A 144 -15.95 3.73 0.36
N ASP A 145 -16.63 4.88 0.37
CA ASP A 145 -16.02 6.18 0.69
C ASP A 145 -15.63 6.30 2.18
N ALA A 146 -16.29 5.57 3.08
CA ALA A 146 -15.99 5.58 4.51
C ALA A 146 -14.87 4.59 4.91
N LEU A 147 -14.38 3.80 3.95
CA LEU A 147 -13.43 2.72 4.23
C LEU A 147 -12.12 3.19 4.88
N PRO A 148 -11.47 4.30 4.45
CA PRO A 148 -10.24 4.76 5.10
C PRO A 148 -10.44 5.03 6.59
N GLU A 149 -11.52 5.71 6.95
CA GLU A 149 -11.88 6.04 8.33
C GLU A 149 -12.26 4.79 9.13
N ASP A 150 -13.01 3.87 8.52
CA ASP A 150 -13.41 2.60 9.13
C ASP A 150 -12.20 1.72 9.46
N VAL A 151 -11.21 1.66 8.57
CA VAL A 151 -9.95 0.94 8.79
C VAL A 151 -9.16 1.57 9.94
N VAL A 152 -8.97 2.89 9.94
CA VAL A 152 -8.26 3.59 11.03
C VAL A 152 -8.94 3.34 12.36
N ARG A 153 -10.26 3.54 12.45
CA ARG A 153 -11.01 3.29 13.67
C ARG A 153 -10.84 1.84 14.13
N THR A 154 -11.10 0.87 13.26
CA THR A 154 -10.99 -0.56 13.59
C THR A 154 -9.60 -0.94 14.11
N VAL A 155 -8.55 -0.46 13.43
CA VAL A 155 -7.16 -0.80 13.75
C VAL A 155 -6.68 -0.15 15.05
N PHE A 156 -6.99 1.13 15.26
CA PHE A 156 -6.46 1.90 16.40
C PHE A 156 -7.39 1.90 17.62
N GLU A 157 -8.65 1.51 17.45
CA GLU A 157 -9.65 1.50 18.51
C GLU A 157 -10.14 0.11 18.89
N GLY A 158 -9.93 -0.89 18.03
CA GLY A 158 -10.42 -2.26 18.20
C GLY A 158 -11.84 -2.46 17.67
N VAL A 159 -12.27 -3.73 17.61
CA VAL A 159 -13.60 -4.15 17.12
C VAL A 159 -14.60 -4.46 18.24
N LEU A 160 -14.11 -4.62 19.46
CA LEU A 160 -14.96 -4.94 20.62
C LEU A 160 -15.52 -3.65 21.22
N ALA A 161 -16.70 -3.74 21.82
CA ALA A 161 -17.24 -2.65 22.63
C ALA A 161 -16.25 -2.33 23.77
N ARG A 162 -16.15 -1.05 24.11
CA ARG A 162 -15.45 -0.62 25.33
C ARG A 162 -16.44 -0.73 26.49
N ASP A 163 -16.02 -1.42 27.55
CA ASP A 163 -16.72 -1.44 28.84
C ASP A 163 -16.65 -0.07 29.53
#